data_AF-A0AA41VP48-F1
#
_entry.id   AF-A0AA41VP48-F1
#
_cell.length_a   1.000
_cell.length_b   1.000
_cell.length_c   1.000
_cell.angle_alpha   90.00
_cell.angle_beta   90.00
_cell.angle_gamma   90.00
#
_symmetry.space_group_name_H-M   'P 1'
#
loop_
_entity.id
_entity.type
_entity.pdbx_description
1 polymer ?
#
loop_
_entity_poly.entity_id
_entity_poly.type
_entity_poly.pdbx_seq_one_letter_code
_entity_poly.pdbx_strand_id
1 'polypeptide(L)'
;MHSLLPDKILLRDINVSSTVTSIDKCPPITQEMTMREMIGKEGEKRLSEIGMEKMMVSMGHQSSGALTLWNYPSWMRNLVAHDMDGEDRPDPVDMAALEIYRDRERGVARYNEFRRNLLMIPISKWEDLTDDKEVIKALREVYGDDNEKLDLLVGLHAEKKIKGFAISETAFFIFLLIASR
;
A
#
# COMPACT_ATOMS: atom_id res chain seq x y z
N MET A 1 1.21 -1.00 4.82
CA MET A 1 0.78 -0.06 3.76
C MET A 1 1.34 -0.48 2.39
N HIS A 2 1.22 -1.76 2.02
CA HIS A 2 1.86 -2.29 0.81
C HIS A 2 1.27 -1.76 -0.51
N SER A 3 -0.01 -1.35 -0.50
CA SER A 3 -0.70 -0.71 -1.64
C SER A 3 -0.11 0.63 -2.12
N LEU A 4 0.88 1.17 -1.41
CA LEU A 4 1.64 2.34 -1.88
C LEU A 4 2.62 2.00 -3.00
N LEU A 5 3.05 0.74 -3.10
CA LEU A 5 4.04 0.33 -4.09
C LEU A 5 3.37 0.17 -5.46
N PRO A 6 3.96 0.74 -6.53
CA PRO A 6 3.42 0.58 -7.88
C PRO A 6 3.70 -0.83 -8.42
N ASP A 7 3.18 -1.15 -9.61
CA ASP A 7 3.59 -2.37 -10.32
C ASP A 7 4.94 -2.21 -11.03
N LYS A 8 5.28 -0.97 -11.40
CA LYS A 8 6.48 -0.61 -12.18
C LYS A 8 7.13 0.67 -11.66
N ILE A 9 8.45 0.76 -11.82
CA ILE A 9 9.22 2.00 -11.66
C ILE A 9 9.52 2.58 -13.06
N LEU A 10 9.24 3.87 -13.22
CA LEU A 10 9.46 4.62 -14.45
C LEU A 10 10.80 5.34 -14.37
N LEU A 11 11.84 4.75 -14.96
CA LEU A 11 13.17 5.36 -14.99
C LEU A 11 13.21 6.56 -15.92
N ARG A 12 13.73 7.67 -15.43
CA ARG A 12 13.83 8.93 -16.16
C ARG A 12 15.25 9.22 -16.63
N ASP A 13 15.37 9.93 -17.74
CA ASP A 13 16.67 10.40 -18.24
C ASP A 13 17.14 11.62 -17.45
N ILE A 14 18.24 11.50 -16.73
CA ILE A 14 18.84 12.61 -15.97
C ILE A 14 19.81 13.45 -16.79
N ASN A 15 20.22 12.98 -17.98
CA ASN A 15 21.21 13.64 -18.82
C ASN A 15 20.61 14.60 -19.87
N VAL A 16 19.28 14.64 -19.99
CA VAL A 16 18.61 15.55 -20.93
C VAL A 16 18.79 16.98 -20.42
N SER A 17 19.57 17.77 -21.18
CA SER A 17 19.71 19.21 -20.96
C SER A 17 18.34 19.84 -20.75
N SER A 18 18.24 20.67 -19.71
CA SER A 18 17.07 21.46 -19.27
C SER A 18 16.50 22.43 -20.33
N THR A 19 16.92 22.28 -21.58
CA THR A 19 16.41 22.94 -22.79
C THR A 19 15.09 22.35 -23.29
N VAL A 20 14.63 21.19 -22.78
CA VAL A 20 13.27 20.72 -23.05
C VAL A 20 12.30 21.44 -22.13
N THR A 21 11.65 22.44 -22.70
CA THR A 21 10.60 23.33 -22.17
C THR A 21 9.32 22.59 -21.74
N SER A 22 9.45 21.57 -20.90
CA SER A 22 8.31 21.08 -20.15
C SER A 22 8.01 22.07 -19.02
N ILE A 23 6.76 22.55 -18.98
CA ILE A 23 6.27 23.50 -17.96
C ILE A 23 6.51 22.95 -16.54
N ASP A 24 6.48 21.63 -16.42
CA ASP A 24 6.89 20.88 -15.24
C ASP A 24 8.30 20.34 -15.51
N LYS A 25 9.29 20.62 -14.65
CA LYS A 25 10.70 20.20 -14.77
C LYS A 25 10.92 18.67 -14.68
N CYS A 26 10.12 17.89 -15.39
CA CYS A 26 9.97 16.45 -15.28
C CYS A 26 10.74 15.77 -16.42
N PRO A 27 11.83 15.03 -16.14
CA PRO A 27 12.62 14.42 -17.19
C PRO A 27 11.87 13.27 -17.90
N PRO A 28 12.13 13.01 -19.19
CA PRO A 28 11.41 12.01 -19.96
C PRO A 28 11.68 10.59 -19.46
N ILE A 29 10.70 9.69 -19.65
CA ILE A 29 10.83 8.27 -19.30
C ILE A 29 11.75 7.59 -20.32
N THR A 30 12.70 6.80 -19.83
CA THR A 30 13.65 6.01 -20.63
C THR A 30 13.30 4.53 -20.64
N GLN A 31 12.87 4.01 -19.50
CA GLN A 31 12.64 2.59 -19.30
C GLN A 31 11.59 2.38 -18.21
N GLU A 32 10.79 1.33 -18.36
CA GLU A 32 9.93 0.82 -17.30
C GLU A 32 10.56 -0.47 -16.75
N MET A 33 10.64 -0.59 -15.42
CA MET A 33 11.05 -1.83 -14.76
C MET A 33 9.95 -2.34 -13.86
N THR A 34 9.76 -3.65 -13.82
CA THR A 34 8.76 -4.24 -12.93
C THR A 34 9.27 -4.19 -11.49
N MET A 35 8.38 -4.00 -10.52
CA MET A 35 8.80 -4.01 -9.11
C MET A 35 9.44 -5.34 -8.69
N ARG A 36 9.09 -6.46 -9.35
CA ARG A 36 9.69 -7.77 -9.09
C ARG A 36 11.19 -7.80 -9.37
N GLU A 37 11.67 -7.00 -10.33
CA GLU A 37 13.10 -6.87 -10.65
C GLU A 37 13.81 -5.88 -9.72
N MET A 38 13.04 -5.09 -8.96
CA MET A 38 13.53 -3.98 -8.13
C MET A 38 13.50 -4.29 -6.62
N ILE A 39 13.29 -5.55 -6.23
CA ILE A 39 13.20 -5.99 -4.83
C ILE A 39 14.23 -7.08 -4.52
N GLY A 40 14.59 -7.20 -3.25
CA GLY A 40 15.51 -8.22 -2.75
C GLY A 40 16.90 -8.14 -3.41
N LYS A 41 17.59 -9.29 -3.47
CA LYS A 41 18.96 -9.39 -3.99
C LYS A 41 19.08 -9.00 -5.47
N GLU A 42 18.05 -9.25 -6.27
CA GLU A 42 18.02 -8.81 -7.66
C GLU A 42 17.88 -7.28 -7.75
N GLY A 43 17.03 -6.69 -6.92
CA GLY A 43 16.88 -5.23 -6.82
C GLY A 43 18.18 -4.52 -6.46
N GLU A 44 19.01 -5.09 -5.58
CA GLU A 44 20.33 -4.53 -5.25
C GLU A 44 21.27 -4.48 -6.46
N LYS A 45 21.30 -5.57 -7.26
CA LYS A 45 22.07 -5.61 -8.51
C LYS A 45 21.56 -4.57 -9.50
N ARG A 46 20.24 -4.49 -9.69
CA ARG A 46 19.63 -3.48 -10.57
C ARG A 46 19.93 -2.06 -10.13
N LEU A 47 19.85 -1.77 -8.84
CA LEU A 47 20.18 -0.45 -8.32
C LEU A 47 21.64 -0.06 -8.61
N SER A 48 22.57 -1.02 -8.54
CA SER A 48 23.98 -0.79 -8.88
C SER A 48 24.20 -0.45 -10.37
N GLU A 49 23.37 -1.01 -11.26
CA GLU A 49 23.39 -0.72 -12.70
C GLU A 49 22.75 0.65 -13.02
N ILE A 50 21.65 0.98 -12.34
CA ILE A 50 20.88 2.22 -12.57
C ILE A 50 21.59 3.45 -12.01
N GLY A 51 22.22 3.30 -10.84
CA GLY A 51 22.79 4.40 -10.06
C GLY A 51 21.77 5.12 -9.17
N MET A 52 22.24 5.57 -8.00
CA MET A 52 21.39 6.17 -6.96
C MET A 52 20.70 7.46 -7.41
N GLU A 53 21.41 8.34 -8.14
CA GLU A 53 20.86 9.62 -8.60
C GLU A 53 19.66 9.42 -9.56
N LYS A 54 19.85 8.59 -10.59
CA LYS A 54 18.80 8.27 -11.56
C LYS A 54 17.58 7.65 -10.87
N MET A 55 17.80 6.75 -9.91
CA MET A 55 16.71 6.13 -9.14
C MET A 55 15.95 7.17 -8.30
N MET A 56 16.65 8.03 -7.55
CA MET A 56 16.03 9.06 -6.70
C MET A 56 15.23 10.08 -7.53
N VAL A 57 15.77 10.54 -8.66
CA VAL A 57 15.04 11.45 -9.56
C VAL A 57 13.79 10.79 -10.13
N SER A 58 13.89 9.51 -10.51
CA SER A 58 12.78 8.73 -11.04
C SER A 58 11.66 8.56 -10.01
N MET A 59 12.02 8.13 -8.79
CA MET A 59 11.08 7.98 -7.67
C MET A 59 10.43 9.31 -7.28
N GLY A 60 11.19 10.41 -7.25
CA GLY A 60 10.67 11.74 -6.90
C GLY A 60 9.63 12.28 -7.89
N HIS A 61 9.63 11.79 -9.13
CA HIS A 61 8.68 12.18 -10.19
C HIS A 61 7.63 11.11 -10.48
N GLN A 62 7.48 10.11 -9.61
CA GLN A 62 6.45 9.08 -9.74
C GLN A 62 5.58 9.05 -8.49
N SER A 63 4.27 9.19 -8.68
CA SER A 63 3.30 9.06 -7.58
C SER A 63 3.28 7.64 -7.02
N SER A 64 3.11 7.50 -5.71
CA SER A 64 2.81 6.22 -5.09
C SER A 64 1.38 5.76 -5.40
N GLY A 65 1.11 4.48 -5.15
CA GLY A 65 -0.26 3.97 -5.10
C GLY A 65 -1.08 4.60 -3.96
N ALA A 66 -2.41 4.50 -4.06
CA ALA A 66 -3.33 4.94 -3.02
C ALA A 66 -3.65 3.80 -2.04
N LEU A 67 -3.92 4.13 -0.77
CA LEU A 67 -4.39 3.16 0.22
C LEU A 67 -5.89 2.90 0.09
N THR A 68 -6.27 2.22 -0.99
CA THR A 68 -7.66 1.88 -1.31
C THR A 68 -7.81 0.39 -1.59
N LEU A 69 -9.03 -0.11 -1.54
CA LEU A 69 -9.32 -1.46 -2.04
C LEU A 69 -8.93 -1.61 -3.51
N TRP A 70 -8.72 -2.86 -3.93
CA TRP A 70 -8.26 -3.25 -5.27
C TRP A 70 -6.96 -2.61 -5.75
N ASN A 71 -6.12 -2.13 -4.82
CA ASN A 71 -4.81 -1.55 -5.13
C ASN A 71 -3.65 -2.30 -4.44
N TYR A 72 -3.81 -3.59 -4.11
CA TYR A 72 -2.73 -4.41 -3.58
C TYR A 72 -1.86 -4.95 -4.73
N PRO A 73 -0.53 -4.77 -4.73
CA PRO A 73 0.28 -5.14 -5.88
C PRO A 73 0.27 -6.64 -6.14
N SER A 74 0.00 -7.03 -7.39
CA SER A 74 -0.14 -8.44 -7.76
C SER A 74 1.15 -9.24 -7.53
N TRP A 75 2.31 -8.60 -7.72
CA TRP A 75 3.62 -9.22 -7.54
C TRP A 75 3.90 -9.62 -6.08
N MET A 76 3.22 -9.02 -5.10
CA MET A 76 3.33 -9.36 -3.68
C MET A 76 2.51 -10.58 -3.25
N ARG A 77 1.63 -11.07 -4.12
CA ARG A 77 0.85 -12.29 -3.86
C ARG A 77 1.63 -13.59 -4.08
N ASN A 78 2.86 -13.47 -4.58
CA ASN A 78 3.82 -14.55 -4.73
C ASN A 78 5.22 -13.98 -4.48
N LEU A 79 5.43 -13.51 -3.26
CA LEU A 79 6.65 -12.84 -2.81
C LEU A 79 7.63 -13.86 -2.22
N VAL A 80 8.90 -13.78 -2.61
CA VAL A 80 9.98 -14.48 -1.92
C VAL A 80 10.28 -13.73 -0.63
N ALA A 81 9.95 -14.33 0.51
CA ALA A 81 10.24 -13.76 1.82
C ALA A 81 11.71 -14.01 2.18
N HIS A 82 12.27 -13.17 3.05
CA HIS A 82 13.62 -13.37 3.58
C HIS A 82 13.59 -13.89 5.02
N ASP A 83 14.65 -14.55 5.44
CA ASP A 83 14.92 -14.83 6.84
C ASP A 83 15.58 -13.64 7.57
N MET A 84 16.08 -13.88 8.79
CA MET A 84 16.69 -12.83 9.61
C MET A 84 18.03 -12.35 9.07
N ASP A 85 18.72 -13.18 8.28
CA ASP A 85 20.02 -12.87 7.68
C ASP A 85 19.86 -12.21 6.30
N GLY A 86 18.62 -12.09 5.81
CA GLY A 86 18.31 -11.53 4.50
C GLY A 86 18.39 -12.56 3.38
N GLU A 87 18.43 -13.86 3.71
CA GLU A 87 18.47 -14.94 2.74
C GLU A 87 17.06 -15.34 2.27
N ASP A 88 16.97 -15.72 0.99
CA ASP A 88 15.71 -16.09 0.35
C ASP A 88 15.15 -17.37 0.98
N ARG A 89 13.90 -17.31 1.41
CA ARG A 89 13.17 -18.49 1.86
C ARG A 89 12.61 -19.26 0.65
N PRO A 90 12.61 -20.61 0.70
CA PRO A 90 12.16 -21.42 -0.43
C PRO A 90 10.64 -21.31 -0.67
N ASP A 91 9.87 -21.01 0.37
CA ASP A 91 8.41 -20.95 0.32
C ASP A 91 7.94 -19.50 0.09
N PRO A 92 7.36 -19.18 -1.09
CA PRO A 92 6.79 -17.88 -1.34
C PRO A 92 5.52 -17.64 -0.52
N VAL A 93 5.21 -16.38 -0.29
CA VAL A 93 4.04 -15.96 0.48
C VAL A 93 3.11 -15.08 -0.34
N ASP A 94 1.79 -15.28 -0.18
CA ASP A 94 0.81 -14.27 -0.57
C ASP A 94 0.72 -13.25 0.57
N MET A 95 1.38 -12.10 0.40
CA MET A 95 1.44 -11.08 1.44
C MET A 95 0.07 -10.49 1.78
N ALA A 96 -0.85 -10.39 0.81
CA ALA A 96 -2.18 -9.85 1.07
C ALA A 96 -2.97 -10.78 2.01
N ALA A 97 -2.89 -12.09 1.76
CA ALA A 97 -3.52 -13.09 2.63
C ALA A 97 -2.82 -13.17 3.99
N LEU A 98 -1.49 -13.11 4.01
CA LEU A 98 -0.70 -13.20 5.23
C LEU A 98 -0.96 -12.02 6.17
N GLU A 99 -1.12 -10.79 5.68
CA GLU A 99 -1.41 -9.63 6.53
C GLU A 99 -2.75 -9.78 7.26
N ILE A 100 -3.80 -10.22 6.56
CA ILE A 100 -5.11 -10.51 7.19
C ILE A 100 -4.96 -11.60 8.26
N TYR A 101 -4.22 -12.67 7.96
CA TYR A 101 -3.96 -13.73 8.93
C TYR A 101 -3.22 -13.21 10.16
N ARG A 102 -2.16 -12.40 9.98
CA ARG A 102 -1.31 -11.91 11.07
C ARG A 102 -2.04 -10.98 12.02
N ASP A 103 -2.93 -10.12 11.53
CA ASP A 103 -3.75 -9.26 12.40
C ASP A 103 -4.63 -10.11 13.34
N ARG A 104 -5.28 -11.14 12.78
CA ARG A 104 -6.11 -12.09 13.55
C ARG A 104 -5.28 -12.91 14.54
N GLU A 105 -4.16 -13.48 14.09
CA GLU A 105 -3.26 -14.30 14.89
C GLU A 105 -2.73 -13.54 16.11
N ARG A 106 -2.39 -12.26 15.94
CA ARG A 106 -1.84 -11.40 16.99
C ARG A 106 -2.90 -10.84 17.94
N GLY A 107 -4.17 -11.22 17.77
CA GLY A 107 -5.27 -10.75 18.61
C GLY A 107 -5.58 -9.27 18.43
N VAL A 108 -5.20 -8.67 17.30
CA VAL A 108 -5.58 -7.28 16.99
C VAL A 108 -7.09 -7.25 16.74
N ALA A 109 -7.77 -6.27 17.34
CA ALA A 109 -9.21 -6.09 17.15
C ALA A 109 -9.56 -5.88 15.67
N ARG A 110 -10.66 -6.49 15.22
CA ARG A 110 -11.24 -6.24 13.90
C ARG A 110 -11.76 -4.81 13.79
N TYR A 111 -12.05 -4.35 12.58
CA TYR A 111 -12.24 -2.93 12.29
C TYR A 111 -13.22 -2.20 13.23
N ASN A 112 -14.41 -2.76 13.45
CA ASN A 112 -15.43 -2.07 14.25
C ASN A 112 -15.04 -2.00 15.74
N GLU A 113 -14.54 -3.10 16.29
CA GLU A 113 -14.05 -3.15 17.67
C GLU A 113 -12.80 -2.27 17.86
N PHE A 114 -11.93 -2.21 16.85
CA PHE A 114 -10.77 -1.32 16.84
C PHE A 114 -11.19 0.15 16.95
N ARG A 115 -12.24 0.55 16.22
CA ARG A 115 -12.84 1.89 16.33
C ARG A 115 -13.40 2.15 17.74
N ARG A 116 -14.13 1.19 18.33
CA ARG A 116 -14.64 1.31 19.71
C ARG A 116 -13.52 1.53 20.73
N ASN A 117 -12.42 0.78 20.59
CA ASN A 117 -11.25 0.89 21.46
C ASN A 117 -10.55 2.26 21.36
N LEU A 118 -10.73 2.96 20.23
CA LEU A 118 -10.26 4.33 20.02
C LEU A 118 -11.33 5.39 20.32
N LEU A 119 -12.44 5.01 20.94
CA LEU A 119 -13.59 5.88 21.23
C LEU A 119 -14.20 6.53 19.98
N MET A 120 -14.02 5.90 18.81
CA MET A 120 -14.63 6.33 17.56
C MET A 120 -16.02 5.70 17.41
N ILE A 121 -16.90 6.37 16.66
CA ILE A 121 -18.24 5.83 16.36
C ILE A 121 -18.08 4.60 15.45
N PRO A 122 -18.56 3.41 15.85
CA PRO A 122 -18.52 2.22 15.01
C PRO A 122 -19.49 2.36 13.82
N ILE A 123 -19.22 1.65 12.73
CA ILE A 123 -20.15 1.56 11.60
C ILE A 123 -21.33 0.66 11.96
N SER A 124 -22.51 0.96 11.43
CA SER A 124 -23.74 0.18 11.60
C SER A 124 -24.17 -0.55 10.32
N LYS A 125 -23.70 -0.07 9.16
CA LYS A 125 -23.94 -0.63 7.83
C LYS A 125 -22.75 -0.31 6.92
N TRP A 126 -22.64 -1.00 5.79
CA TRP A 126 -21.52 -0.83 4.85
C TRP A 126 -21.44 0.57 4.25
N GLU A 127 -22.59 1.22 4.07
CA GLU A 127 -22.70 2.60 3.59
C GLU A 127 -22.12 3.63 4.56
N ASP A 128 -21.91 3.30 5.83
CA ASP A 128 -21.22 4.19 6.78
C ASP A 128 -19.69 4.20 6.54
N LEU A 129 -19.15 3.16 5.88
CA LEU A 129 -17.72 3.00 5.61
C LEU A 129 -17.29 3.66 4.30
N THR A 130 -18.10 3.53 3.25
CA THR A 130 -17.80 4.01 1.90
C THR A 130 -19.06 4.24 1.08
N ASP A 131 -18.98 5.12 0.08
CA ASP A 131 -20.06 5.39 -0.88
C ASP A 131 -19.98 4.53 -2.15
N ASP A 132 -18.91 3.72 -2.30
CA ASP A 132 -18.69 2.89 -3.47
C ASP A 132 -19.56 1.62 -3.43
N LYS A 133 -20.52 1.53 -4.36
CA LYS A 133 -21.48 0.44 -4.45
C LYS A 133 -20.85 -0.91 -4.77
N GLU A 134 -19.79 -0.93 -5.59
CA GLU A 134 -19.10 -2.16 -5.92
C GLU A 134 -18.31 -2.67 -4.70
N VAL A 135 -17.72 -1.75 -3.93
CA VAL A 135 -17.06 -2.10 -2.66
C VAL A 135 -18.09 -2.67 -1.69
N ILE A 136 -19.20 -1.98 -1.49
CA ILE A 136 -20.25 -2.42 -0.56
C ILE A 136 -20.75 -3.82 -0.96
N LYS A 137 -20.96 -4.07 -2.25
CA LYS A 137 -21.37 -5.38 -2.76
C LYS A 137 -20.32 -6.45 -2.45
N ALA A 138 -19.04 -6.20 -2.74
CA ALA A 138 -17.96 -7.14 -2.46
C ALA A 138 -17.81 -7.41 -0.95
N LEU A 139 -17.96 -6.39 -0.10
CA LEU A 139 -17.95 -6.56 1.35
C LEU A 139 -19.11 -7.43 1.82
N ARG A 140 -20.32 -7.21 1.30
CA ARG A 140 -21.49 -8.06 1.58
C ARG A 140 -21.28 -9.51 1.13
N GLU A 141 -20.64 -9.73 -0.02
CA GLU A 141 -20.35 -11.09 -0.51
C GLU A 141 -19.36 -11.84 0.40
N VAL A 142 -18.36 -11.14 0.95
CA VAL A 142 -17.31 -11.76 1.78
C VAL A 142 -17.72 -11.87 3.26
N TYR A 143 -18.36 -10.84 3.82
CA TYR A 143 -18.64 -10.74 5.26
C TYR A 143 -20.12 -10.89 5.61
N GLY A 144 -21.03 -10.93 4.61
CA GLY A 144 -22.47 -10.88 4.83
C GLY A 144 -22.92 -9.50 5.31
N ASP A 145 -23.95 -9.46 6.15
CA ASP A 145 -24.41 -8.22 6.80
C ASP A 145 -23.77 -7.99 8.19
N ASP A 146 -22.80 -8.83 8.58
CA ASP A 146 -22.12 -8.76 9.86
C ASP A 146 -20.84 -7.90 9.78
N ASN A 147 -21.00 -6.62 10.06
CA ASN A 147 -19.91 -5.64 10.05
C ASN A 147 -18.85 -5.86 11.15
N GLU A 148 -19.13 -6.65 12.19
CA GLU A 148 -18.15 -7.01 13.23
C GLU A 148 -17.06 -7.95 12.70
N LYS A 149 -17.35 -8.66 11.60
CA LYS A 149 -16.39 -9.55 10.95
C LYS A 149 -15.40 -8.83 10.04
N LEU A 150 -15.60 -7.55 9.73
CA LEU A 150 -14.72 -6.80 8.84
C LEU A 150 -13.29 -6.74 9.39
N ASP A 151 -12.33 -7.32 8.67
CA ASP A 151 -10.92 -7.27 9.05
C ASP A 151 -10.39 -5.83 9.06
N LEU A 152 -9.49 -5.54 10.00
CA LEU A 152 -8.95 -4.21 10.20
C LEU A 152 -8.35 -3.64 8.92
N LEU A 153 -7.42 -4.36 8.29
CA LEU A 153 -6.77 -3.93 7.04
C LEU A 153 -7.79 -3.58 5.94
N VAL A 154 -8.84 -4.38 5.77
CA VAL A 154 -9.87 -4.15 4.75
C VAL A 154 -10.64 -2.87 5.07
N GLY A 155 -11.03 -2.68 6.34
CA GLY A 155 -11.70 -1.45 6.77
C GLY A 155 -10.84 -0.20 6.57
N LEU A 156 -9.54 -0.24 6.91
CA LEU A 156 -8.63 0.90 6.72
C LEU A 156 -8.49 1.31 5.23
N HIS A 157 -8.53 0.35 4.31
CA HIS A 157 -8.47 0.59 2.88
C HIS A 157 -9.82 1.02 2.28
N ALA A 158 -10.94 0.53 2.82
CA ALA A 158 -12.27 0.86 2.36
C ALA A 158 -12.78 2.22 2.87
N GLU A 159 -12.33 2.64 4.05
CA GLU A 159 -12.80 3.85 4.71
C GLU A 159 -12.64 5.10 3.84
N LYS A 160 -13.76 5.80 3.67
CA LYS A 160 -13.80 7.09 2.98
C LYS A 160 -12.84 8.08 3.64
N LYS A 161 -11.89 8.57 2.85
CA LYS A 161 -10.82 9.44 3.35
C LYS A 161 -11.28 10.88 3.50
N ILE A 162 -10.75 11.55 4.51
CA ILE A 162 -10.84 13.01 4.67
C ILE A 162 -10.10 13.67 3.49
N LYS A 163 -10.64 14.78 2.96
CA LYS A 163 -10.01 15.50 1.85
C LYS A 163 -8.57 15.88 2.21
N GLY A 164 -7.62 15.45 1.37
CA GLY A 164 -6.18 15.67 1.57
C GLY A 164 -5.45 14.58 2.35
N PHE A 165 -6.17 13.62 2.95
CA PHE A 165 -5.55 12.50 3.67
C PHE A 165 -5.30 11.31 2.74
N ALA A 166 -4.10 10.72 2.84
CA ALA A 166 -3.75 9.47 2.15
C ALA A 166 -4.11 8.22 2.97
N ILE A 167 -4.29 8.37 4.29
CA ILE A 167 -4.67 7.31 5.24
C ILE A 167 -6.12 7.48 5.70
N SER A 168 -6.69 6.43 6.28
CA SER A 168 -7.99 6.49 6.96
C SER A 168 -7.91 7.33 8.25
N GLU A 169 -9.06 7.85 8.70
CA GLU A 169 -9.17 8.52 10.00
C GLU A 169 -8.87 7.53 11.13
N THR A 170 -9.34 6.28 11.00
CA THR A 170 -9.04 5.22 11.99
C THR A 170 -7.54 5.00 12.18
N ALA A 171 -6.76 4.95 11.09
CA ALA A 171 -5.30 4.85 11.20
C ALA A 171 -4.70 6.14 11.79
N PHE A 172 -5.20 7.32 11.38
CA PHE A 172 -4.72 8.61 11.85
C PHE A 172 -4.78 8.76 13.37
N PHE A 173 -5.82 8.24 14.04
CA PHE A 173 -5.92 8.31 15.51
C PHE A 173 -4.79 7.56 16.22
N ILE A 174 -4.33 6.44 15.66
CA ILE A 174 -3.14 5.75 16.17
C ILE A 174 -1.89 6.60 15.95
N PHE A 175 -1.73 7.18 14.76
CA PHE A 175 -0.59 8.06 14.47
C PHE A 175 -0.55 9.27 15.41
N LEU A 176 -1.70 9.88 15.70
CA LEU A 176 -1.79 11.01 16.63
C LEU A 176 -1.22 10.67 18.01
N LEU A 177 -1.57 9.50 18.55
CA LEU A 177 -1.09 9.05 19.85
C LEU A 177 0.39 8.63 19.81
N ILE A 178 0.77 7.80 18.83
CA ILE A 178 2.09 7.17 18.79
C ILE A 178 3.18 8.13 18.29
N ALA A 179 2.90 9.00 17.33
CA ALA A 179 3.89 9.95 16.82
C ALA A 179 4.18 11.09 17.82
N SER A 180 3.24 11.38 18.72
CA SER A 180 3.42 12.37 19.78
C SER A 180 4.14 11.80 21.01
N ARG A 181 4.13 10.47 21.19
CA ARG A 181 4.71 9.77 22.34
C ARG A 181 6.22 9.61 22.20
#